data_AF-A0A929APH1-F1
#
_entry.id   AF-A0A929APH1-F1
#
_cell.length_a   1.000
_cell.length_b   1.000
_cell.length_c   1.000
_cell.angle_alpha   90.00
_cell.angle_beta   90.00
_cell.angle_gamma   90.00
#
_symmetry.space_group_name_H-M   'P 1'
#
loop_
_entity.id
_entity.type
_entity.pdbx_description
1 polymer ?
#
loop_
_entity_poly.entity_id
_entity_poly.type
_entity_poly.pdbx_seq_one_letter_code
_entity_poly.pdbx_strand_id
1 'polypeptide(L)'
;MQLPAQEMTGLSLAATAITLIGLRSLSNWDAIAHKLPDPNGGLVSAKIGSFRYRLNALESQIWEYTNGTVSLKAIAQQLRLPLKKVQQIAFRLIAVGLAEEVPLIVSTPSTQVIEPLPTQLHSEATNSKVSHSFLHNLMGFLSTNKSIASAPLGFSAERSRSAKKQSLRIA
;
A
#
# COMPACT_ATOMS: atom_id res chain seq x y z
N MET A 1 -4.69 4.72 -40.89
CA MET A 1 -3.83 4.90 -39.70
C MET A 1 -4.39 6.09 -38.92
N GLN A 2 -5.18 5.85 -37.88
CA GLN A 2 -5.79 6.93 -37.09
C GLN A 2 -4.85 7.26 -35.93
N LEU A 3 -4.23 8.44 -35.99
CA LEU A 3 -3.36 8.92 -34.92
C LEU A 3 -4.19 9.22 -33.66
N PRO A 4 -3.64 9.00 -32.45
CA PRO A 4 -4.32 9.36 -31.21
C PRO A 4 -4.40 10.89 -31.10
N ALA A 5 -5.50 11.48 -31.58
CA ALA A 5 -5.71 12.92 -31.60
C ALA A 5 -5.68 13.58 -30.21
N GLN A 6 -5.81 12.78 -29.15
CA GLN A 6 -5.87 13.26 -27.77
C GLN A 6 -4.51 13.78 -27.26
N GLU A 7 -3.39 13.24 -27.76
CA GLU A 7 -2.03 13.65 -27.34
C GLU A 7 -1.56 14.96 -28.01
N MET A 8 -2.22 15.41 -29.07
CA MET A 8 -1.86 16.63 -29.81
C MET A 8 -2.44 17.92 -29.19
N THR A 9 -3.12 17.83 -28.04
CA THR A 9 -3.76 18.98 -27.37
C THR A 9 -2.90 19.59 -26.25
N GLY A 10 -1.73 19.02 -25.94
CA GLY A 10 -0.89 19.43 -24.80
C GLY A 10 -1.52 19.15 -23.41
N LEU A 11 -2.71 18.55 -23.36
CA LEU A 11 -3.41 18.18 -22.14
C LEU A 11 -2.88 16.83 -21.63
N SER A 12 -1.76 16.86 -20.90
CA SER A 12 -1.28 15.69 -20.15
C SER A 12 -2.22 15.46 -18.96
N LEU A 13 -3.13 14.49 -19.09
CA LEU A 13 -3.97 14.07 -17.97
C LEU A 13 -3.13 13.22 -17.01
N ALA A 14 -3.21 13.50 -15.70
CA ALA A 14 -2.51 12.69 -14.71
C ALA A 14 -2.92 11.21 -14.85
N ALA A 15 -1.95 10.30 -14.78
CA ALA A 15 -2.19 8.85 -14.92
C ALA A 15 -3.33 8.36 -14.02
N THR A 16 -3.46 8.92 -12.81
CA THR A 16 -4.56 8.62 -11.89
C THR A 16 -5.95 8.93 -12.47
N ALA A 17 -6.10 10.04 -13.19
CA ALA A 17 -7.37 10.42 -13.81
C ALA A 17 -7.71 9.49 -14.99
N ILE A 18 -6.71 9.09 -15.78
CA ILE A 18 -6.89 8.12 -16.87
C ILE A 18 -7.32 6.76 -16.29
N THR A 19 -6.65 6.27 -15.24
CA THR A 19 -7.02 5.04 -14.55
C THR A 19 -8.45 5.11 -14.02
N LEU A 20 -8.85 6.22 -13.41
CA LEU A 20 -10.21 6.38 -12.87
C LEU A 20 -11.27 6.36 -13.98
N ILE A 21 -11.03 7.03 -15.10
CA ILE A 21 -11.91 6.99 -16.29
C ILE A 21 -11.99 5.57 -16.87
N GLY A 22 -10.84 4.90 -17.01
CA GLY A 22 -10.77 3.53 -17.52
C GLY A 22 -11.54 2.56 -16.63
N LEU A 23 -11.33 2.62 -15.32
CA LEU A 23 -12.03 1.75 -14.37
C LEU A 23 -13.53 2.04 -14.27
N ARG A 24 -13.99 3.28 -14.50
CA ARG A 24 -15.42 3.59 -14.61
C ARG A 24 -16.05 2.99 -15.86
N SER A 25 -15.27 2.80 -16.91
CA SER A 25 -15.72 2.28 -18.21
C SER A 25 -15.67 0.75 -18.30
N LEU A 26 -15.25 0.06 -17.23
CA LEU A 26 -15.24 -1.41 -17.16
C LEU A 26 -16.67 -1.97 -17.20
N SER A 27 -16.99 -2.65 -18.30
CA SER A 27 -18.27 -3.33 -18.50
C SER A 27 -18.34 -4.65 -17.73
N ASN A 28 -17.24 -5.40 -17.70
CA ASN A 28 -17.16 -6.72 -17.06
C ASN A 28 -16.31 -6.67 -15.79
N TRP A 29 -16.99 -6.62 -14.64
CA TRP A 29 -16.34 -6.65 -13.33
C TRP A 29 -16.07 -8.07 -12.83
N ASP A 30 -16.64 -9.09 -13.46
CA ASP A 30 -16.53 -10.47 -12.98
C ASP A 30 -15.10 -11.02 -13.18
N ALA A 31 -14.39 -10.53 -14.21
CA ALA A 31 -12.97 -10.84 -14.43
C ALA A 31 -12.05 -10.41 -13.26
N ILE A 32 -12.46 -9.40 -12.49
CA ILE A 32 -11.71 -8.87 -11.34
C ILE A 32 -12.46 -9.01 -10.02
N ALA A 33 -13.54 -9.82 -9.98
CA ALA A 33 -14.35 -9.98 -8.78
C ALA A 33 -13.53 -10.48 -7.58
N HIS A 34 -12.55 -11.37 -7.84
CA HIS A 34 -11.63 -11.90 -6.83
C HIS A 34 -10.62 -10.85 -6.30
N LYS A 35 -10.53 -9.67 -6.93
CA LYS A 35 -9.67 -8.56 -6.50
C LYS A 35 -10.45 -7.45 -5.81
N LEU A 36 -11.78 -7.57 -5.70
CA LEU A 36 -12.58 -6.59 -5.00
C LEU A 36 -12.27 -6.68 -3.50
N PRO A 37 -12.26 -5.53 -2.78
CA PRO A 37 -11.97 -5.49 -1.36
C PRO A 37 -13.00 -6.28 -0.54
N ASP A 38 -12.58 -6.84 0.59
CA ASP A 38 -13.42 -7.64 1.49
C ASP A 38 -14.64 -6.82 1.95
N PRO A 39 -15.87 -7.34 1.83
CA PRO A 39 -17.07 -6.71 2.38
C PRO A 39 -16.96 -6.31 3.86
N ASN A 40 -16.20 -7.05 4.66
CA ASN A 40 -16.01 -6.81 6.08
C ASN A 40 -14.78 -5.94 6.37
N GLY A 41 -13.95 -5.66 5.36
CA GLY A 41 -12.85 -4.70 5.44
C GLY A 41 -13.37 -3.25 5.48
N GLY A 42 -12.52 -2.38 6.00
CA GLY A 42 -12.70 -0.93 6.00
C GLY A 42 -11.76 -0.26 5.01
N LEU A 43 -11.97 1.05 4.80
CA LEU A 43 -11.08 1.87 3.98
C LEU A 43 -10.41 2.93 4.84
N VAL A 44 -9.12 3.17 4.62
CA VAL A 44 -8.39 4.31 5.19
C VAL A 44 -7.92 5.22 4.07
N SER A 45 -7.98 6.54 4.26
CA SER A 45 -7.49 7.48 3.26
C SER A 45 -5.96 7.43 3.15
N ALA A 46 -5.44 7.21 1.94
CA ALA A 46 -4.00 7.18 1.67
C ALA A 46 -3.41 8.59 1.47
N LYS A 47 -4.26 9.59 1.22
CA LYS A 47 -3.85 10.98 1.00
C LYS A 47 -4.71 11.95 1.80
N ILE A 48 -4.04 12.91 2.43
CA ILE A 48 -4.66 14.04 3.11
C ILE A 48 -4.55 15.24 2.17
N GLY A 49 -5.68 15.72 1.64
CA GLY A 49 -5.72 16.93 0.81
C GLY A 49 -6.74 16.93 -0.31
N SER A 50 -6.79 18.04 -1.06
CA SER A 50 -7.72 18.24 -2.18
C SER A 50 -7.29 17.46 -3.43
N PHE A 51 -8.24 16.71 -4.01
CA PHE A 51 -8.03 15.97 -5.25
C PHE A 51 -8.07 16.91 -6.45
N ARG A 52 -7.03 16.87 -7.29
CA ARG A 52 -7.01 17.59 -8.58
C ARG A 52 -7.92 16.95 -9.63
N TYR A 53 -8.49 15.78 -9.34
CA TYR A 53 -9.38 15.02 -10.22
C TYR A 53 -10.77 14.91 -9.58
N ARG A 54 -11.82 14.97 -10.42
CA ARG A 54 -13.21 14.94 -9.97
C ARG A 54 -13.68 13.52 -9.68
N LEU A 55 -13.93 13.25 -8.40
CA LEU A 55 -14.74 12.11 -7.97
C LEU A 55 -16.21 12.34 -8.36
N ASN A 56 -16.91 11.27 -8.72
CA ASN A 56 -18.37 11.33 -8.86
C ASN A 56 -19.01 11.43 -7.47
N ALA A 57 -20.28 11.85 -7.38
CA ALA A 57 -21.01 11.98 -6.12
C ALA A 57 -20.91 10.73 -5.22
N LEU A 58 -21.14 9.53 -5.79
CA LEU A 58 -21.03 8.28 -5.04
C LEU A 58 -19.59 7.95 -4.61
N GLU A 59 -18.59 8.33 -5.41
CA GLU A 59 -17.18 8.10 -5.07
C GLU A 59 -16.74 9.05 -3.96
N SER A 60 -17.16 10.32 -4.01
CA SER A 60 -16.94 11.29 -2.95
C SER A 60 -17.61 10.83 -1.65
N GLN A 61 -18.86 10.38 -1.75
CA GLN A 61 -19.61 9.93 -0.59
C GLN A 61 -18.99 8.70 0.06
N ILE A 62 -18.51 7.72 -0.71
CA ILE A 62 -17.79 6.56 -0.14
C ILE A 62 -16.42 6.99 0.40
N TRP A 63 -15.75 7.94 -0.24
CA TRP A 63 -14.48 8.47 0.24
C TRP A 63 -14.60 9.13 1.62
N GLU A 64 -15.75 9.72 1.97
CA GLU A 64 -16.00 10.26 3.32
C GLU A 64 -15.97 9.18 4.43
N TYR A 65 -16.19 7.91 4.09
CA TYR A 65 -16.10 6.79 5.04
C TYR A 65 -14.70 6.17 5.12
N THR A 66 -13.67 6.79 4.53
CA THR A 66 -12.28 6.29 4.52
C THR A 66 -11.53 6.57 5.84
N ASN A 67 -12.22 6.37 6.97
CA ASN A 67 -11.69 6.58 8.32
C ASN A 67 -11.13 5.30 8.97
N GLY A 68 -11.22 4.16 8.29
CA GLY A 68 -10.71 2.87 8.75
C GLY A 68 -11.56 2.22 9.84
N THR A 69 -12.78 2.69 10.11
CA THR A 69 -13.63 2.18 11.21
C THR A 69 -14.91 1.49 10.74
N VAL A 70 -15.39 1.80 9.54
CA VAL A 70 -16.68 1.32 9.02
C VAL A 70 -16.43 0.31 7.90
N SER A 71 -17.12 -0.84 7.96
CA SER A 71 -16.98 -1.87 6.92
C SER A 71 -17.68 -1.47 5.63
N LEU A 72 -17.21 -1.99 4.48
CA LEU A 72 -17.88 -1.78 3.19
C LEU A 72 -19.34 -2.24 3.21
N LYS A 73 -19.65 -3.31 3.95
CA LYS A 73 -21.01 -3.79 4.18
C LYS A 73 -21.87 -2.78 4.94
N ALA A 74 -21.35 -2.17 5.99
CA ALA A 74 -22.05 -1.14 6.74
C ALA A 74 -22.26 0.14 5.89
N ILE A 75 -21.24 0.54 5.10
CA ILE A 75 -21.36 1.65 4.15
C ILE A 75 -22.47 1.38 3.12
N ALA A 76 -22.52 0.17 2.56
CA ALA A 76 -23.57 -0.22 1.62
C ALA A 76 -24.98 -0.10 2.21
N GLN A 77 -25.16 -0.50 3.48
CA GLN A 77 -26.42 -0.35 4.19
C GLN A 77 -26.79 1.12 4.43
N GLN A 78 -25.83 1.91 4.89
CA GLN A 78 -26.04 3.34 5.19
C GLN A 78 -26.37 4.16 3.95
N LEU A 79 -25.70 3.87 2.83
CA LEU A 79 -25.91 4.54 1.55
C LEU A 79 -27.07 3.95 0.73
N ARG A 80 -27.67 2.84 1.20
CA ARG A 80 -28.70 2.07 0.47
C ARG A 80 -28.25 1.68 -0.94
N LEU A 81 -26.99 1.28 -1.07
CA LEU A 81 -26.39 0.86 -2.33
C LEU A 81 -26.15 -0.66 -2.33
N PRO A 82 -26.16 -1.31 -3.51
CA PRO A 82 -25.71 -2.69 -3.61
C PRO A 82 -24.26 -2.83 -3.16
N LEU A 83 -23.97 -3.84 -2.33
CA LEU A 83 -22.62 -4.12 -1.83
C LEU A 83 -21.58 -4.20 -2.96
N LYS A 84 -21.90 -4.91 -4.05
CA LYS A 84 -21.02 -5.02 -5.23
C LYS A 84 -20.64 -3.64 -5.78
N LYS A 85 -21.58 -2.68 -5.83
CA LYS A 85 -21.28 -1.31 -6.29
C LYS A 85 -20.34 -0.57 -5.35
N VAL A 86 -20.53 -0.73 -4.04
CA VAL A 86 -19.63 -0.13 -3.03
C VAL A 86 -18.23 -0.71 -3.17
N GLN A 87 -18.09 -2.04 -3.30
CA GLN A 87 -16.81 -2.69 -3.52
C GLN A 87 -16.12 -2.25 -4.82
N GLN A 88 -16.88 -2.07 -5.92
CA GLN A 88 -16.34 -1.55 -7.17
C GLN A 88 -15.81 -0.11 -7.01
N ILE A 89 -16.54 0.74 -6.29
CA ILE A 89 -16.10 2.12 -6.01
C ILE A 89 -14.85 2.09 -5.12
N ALA A 90 -14.86 1.30 -4.05
CA ALA A 90 -13.72 1.11 -3.16
C ALA A 90 -12.48 0.64 -3.93
N PHE A 91 -12.61 -0.35 -4.81
CA PHE A 91 -11.54 -0.81 -5.68
C PHE A 91 -10.97 0.32 -6.56
N ARG A 92 -11.83 1.16 -7.14
CA ARG A 92 -11.36 2.32 -7.93
C ARG A 92 -10.56 3.30 -7.08
N LEU A 93 -11.05 3.63 -5.87
CA LEU A 93 -10.34 4.51 -4.95
C LEU A 93 -8.97 3.93 -4.55
N ILE A 94 -8.90 2.62 -4.32
CA ILE A 94 -7.65 1.92 -4.00
C ILE A 94 -6.69 1.95 -5.19
N ALA A 95 -7.17 1.57 -6.38
CA ALA A 95 -6.35 1.49 -7.60
C ALA A 95 -5.72 2.85 -8.01
N VAL A 96 -6.37 3.97 -7.67
CA VAL A 96 -5.81 5.31 -7.92
C VAL A 96 -5.02 5.89 -6.73
N GLY A 97 -4.82 5.09 -5.67
CA GLY A 97 -4.04 5.47 -4.49
C GLY A 97 -4.71 6.53 -3.62
N LEU A 98 -6.05 6.52 -3.55
CA LEU A 98 -6.85 7.42 -2.70
C LEU A 98 -7.21 6.80 -1.36
N ALA A 99 -7.37 5.48 -1.34
CA ALA A 99 -7.71 4.73 -0.17
C ALA A 99 -6.86 3.45 -0.12
N GLU A 100 -6.73 2.89 1.06
CA GLU A 100 -6.17 1.56 1.29
C GLU A 100 -7.20 0.72 2.04
N GLU A 101 -7.20 -0.58 1.79
CA GLU A 101 -8.05 -1.52 2.50
C GLU A 101 -7.40 -1.91 3.82
N VAL A 102 -8.18 -1.93 4.90
CA VAL A 102 -7.74 -2.35 6.23
C VAL A 102 -8.70 -3.39 6.82
N PRO A 103 -8.20 -4.48 7.42
CA PRO A 103 -9.05 -5.42 8.12
C PRO A 103 -9.64 -4.77 9.37
N LEU A 104 -10.95 -4.88 9.56
CA LEU A 104 -11.62 -4.41 10.76
C LEU A 104 -11.65 -5.53 11.79
N ILE A 105 -11.06 -5.27 12.95
CA ILE A 105 -11.14 -6.20 14.08
C ILE A 105 -12.55 -6.06 14.66
N VAL A 106 -13.44 -6.97 14.28
CA VAL A 106 -14.73 -7.10 14.95
C VAL A 106 -14.45 -7.76 16.30
N SER A 107 -14.30 -6.94 17.35
CA SER A 107 -14.40 -7.43 18.71
C SER A 107 -15.84 -7.91 18.91
N THR A 108 -16.15 -9.13 18.51
CA THR A 108 -17.37 -9.78 18.96
C THR A 108 -17.20 -9.98 20.48
N PRO A 109 -17.94 -9.29 21.36
CA PRO A 109 -18.07 -9.82 22.70
C PRO A 109 -18.78 -11.15 22.52
N SER A 110 -18.04 -12.25 22.64
CA SER A 110 -18.63 -13.57 22.75
C SER A 110 -19.43 -13.55 24.05
N THR A 111 -20.74 -13.28 23.94
CA THR A 111 -21.70 -13.59 24.98
C THR A 111 -21.75 -15.10 25.08
N GLN A 112 -20.77 -15.68 25.77
CA GLN A 112 -20.88 -17.03 26.28
C GLN A 112 -22.01 -16.99 27.31
N VAL A 113 -23.08 -17.71 27.00
CA VAL A 113 -24.15 -18.04 27.93
C VAL A 113 -23.51 -18.66 29.18
N ILE A 114 -23.78 -18.04 30.32
CA ILE A 114 -23.25 -18.36 31.63
C ILE A 114 -23.75 -19.76 32.04
N GLU A 115 -22.83 -20.69 32.25
CA GLU A 115 -23.02 -21.86 33.13
C GLU A 115 -21.95 -21.77 34.24
N PRO A 116 -22.32 -21.86 35.53
CA PRO A 116 -21.45 -21.41 36.62
C PRO A 116 -20.37 -22.43 37.05
N LEU A 117 -19.09 -21.98 37.02
CA LEU A 117 -17.93 -22.22 37.93
C LEU A 117 -17.62 -23.68 38.39
N PRO A 118 -16.33 -24.11 38.46
CA PRO A 118 -15.39 -23.50 39.40
C PRO A 118 -14.04 -23.04 38.84
N THR A 119 -13.68 -21.81 39.21
CA THR A 119 -12.39 -21.37 39.78
C THR A 119 -11.08 -21.85 39.11
N GLN A 120 -10.40 -20.92 38.43
CA GLN A 120 -9.00 -20.50 38.62
C GLN A 120 -8.37 -20.03 37.30
N LEU A 121 -8.21 -18.72 37.13
CA LEU A 121 -6.88 -18.09 37.08
C LEU A 121 -6.98 -16.57 36.85
N HIS A 122 -6.45 -15.88 37.85
CA HIS A 122 -6.00 -14.49 37.94
C HIS A 122 -6.12 -13.58 36.72
N SER A 123 -6.80 -12.45 36.99
CA SER A 123 -6.51 -11.11 36.52
C SER A 123 -5.00 -10.83 36.43
N GLU A 124 -4.51 -10.26 35.32
CA GLU A 124 -3.65 -9.08 35.37
C GLU A 124 -3.45 -8.45 33.99
N ALA A 125 -3.83 -7.16 33.88
CA ALA A 125 -3.26 -6.27 32.89
C ALA A 125 -1.78 -6.07 33.23
N THR A 126 -0.86 -6.58 32.42
CA THR A 126 0.54 -6.17 32.50
C THR A 126 1.12 -5.93 31.11
N ASN A 127 1.67 -4.73 30.98
CA ASN A 127 2.64 -4.26 29.98
C ASN A 127 3.22 -5.38 29.10
N SER A 128 2.95 -5.33 27.80
CA SER A 128 3.61 -6.17 26.81
C SER A 128 5.11 -5.91 26.87
N LYS A 129 5.83 -6.75 27.62
CA LYS A 129 7.29 -6.78 27.65
C LYS A 129 7.75 -7.20 26.27
N VAL A 130 8.00 -6.22 25.41
CA VAL A 130 8.53 -6.42 24.06
C VAL A 130 9.82 -7.24 24.19
N SER A 131 9.88 -8.38 23.50
CA SER A 131 10.99 -9.32 23.64
C SER A 131 12.29 -8.67 23.16
N HIS A 132 13.33 -8.68 24.01
CA HIS A 132 14.65 -8.13 23.68
C HIS A 132 15.25 -8.73 22.40
N SER A 133 14.91 -9.99 22.09
CA SER A 133 15.32 -10.66 20.86
C SER A 133 14.79 -9.98 19.59
N PHE A 134 13.58 -9.41 19.66
CA PHE A 134 12.99 -8.67 18.55
C PHE A 134 13.72 -7.34 18.31
N LEU A 135 14.03 -6.60 19.38
CA LEU A 135 14.79 -5.36 19.29
C LEU A 135 16.21 -5.60 18.76
N HIS A 136 16.86 -6.70 19.17
CA HIS A 136 18.18 -7.07 18.70
C HIS A 136 18.18 -7.37 17.19
N ASN A 137 17.20 -8.13 16.71
CA ASN A 137 17.05 -8.41 15.28
C ASN A 137 16.80 -7.13 14.48
N LEU A 138 15.93 -6.24 14.99
CA LEU A 138 15.62 -4.97 14.33
C LEU A 138 16.84 -4.04 14.25
N MET A 139 17.66 -3.95 15.31
CA MET A 139 18.89 -3.16 15.29
C MET A 139 19.94 -3.71 14.34
N GLY A 140 20.02 -5.04 14.18
CA GLY A 140 20.86 -5.70 13.19
C GLY A 140 20.53 -5.21 11.78
N PHE A 141 19.25 -5.28 11.39
CA PHE A 141 18.78 -4.83 10.08
C PHE A 141 19.07 -3.34 9.80
N LEU A 142 18.88 -2.46 10.80
CA LEU A 142 19.15 -1.03 10.64
C LEU A 142 20.64 -0.71 10.53
N SER A 143 21.49 -1.44 11.26
CA SER A 143 22.93 -1.20 11.25
C SER A 143 23.60 -1.67 9.96
N THR A 144 23.02 -2.67 9.27
CA THR A 144 23.57 -3.18 8.01
C THR A 144 23.41 -2.20 6.84
N ASN A 145 22.53 -1.20 6.93
CA ASN A 145 22.38 -0.20 5.86
C ASN A 145 23.39 0.97 5.95
N LYS A 146 24.14 1.09 7.05
CA LYS A 146 25.15 2.15 7.27
C LYS A 146 26.57 1.71 6.89
N SER A 147 26.72 0.68 6.04
CA SER A 147 28.02 0.29 5.50
C SER A 147 27.93 -0.05 4.00
N ILE A 148 27.39 0.89 3.23
CA ILE A 148 27.74 1.03 1.80
C ILE A 148 28.01 2.52 1.53
N ALA A 149 28.94 3.11 2.28
CA ALA A 149 29.47 4.44 1.99
C ALA A 149 30.79 4.67 2.74
N SER A 150 31.87 4.04 2.29
CA SER A 150 33.23 4.61 2.29
C SER A 150 34.28 3.52 2.01
N ALA A 151 34.74 3.42 0.77
CA ALA A 151 36.09 2.94 0.49
C ALA A 151 36.92 4.14 0.03
N PRO A 152 37.84 4.67 0.85
CA PRO A 152 38.74 5.72 0.42
C PRO A 152 39.96 5.14 -0.32
N LEU A 153 40.39 5.90 -1.32
CA LEU A 153 41.65 5.79 -2.05
C LEU A 153 42.84 5.70 -1.09
N GLY A 154 43.68 4.67 -1.26
CA GLY A 154 45.02 4.57 -0.68
C GLY A 154 46.05 4.54 -1.80
N PHE A 155 46.91 5.56 -1.84
CA PHE A 155 48.02 5.74 -2.78
C PHE A 155 49.36 5.44 -2.08
N SER A 156 50.37 5.08 -2.89
CA SER A 156 51.81 4.87 -2.60
C SER A 156 52.22 3.57 -1.92
N ALA A 157 53.36 2.95 -2.21
CA ALA A 157 54.33 2.97 -3.31
C ALA A 157 55.43 1.97 -2.88
N GLU A 158 55.92 1.05 -3.72
CA GLU A 158 57.31 0.60 -3.58
C GLU A 158 57.91 -0.03 -4.88
N ARG A 159 58.87 0.72 -5.42
CA ARG A 159 60.08 0.38 -6.21
C ARG A 159 60.25 -0.95 -6.97
N SER A 160 60.43 -0.77 -8.29
CA SER A 160 61.65 -1.05 -9.08
C SER A 160 62.21 -2.48 -9.20
N ARG A 161 62.25 -2.98 -10.45
CA ARG A 161 63.39 -3.58 -11.19
C ARG A 161 62.96 -3.76 -12.66
N SER A 162 63.39 -2.89 -13.58
CA SER A 162 64.59 -2.97 -14.43
C SER A 162 64.53 -3.92 -15.64
N ALA A 163 64.67 -3.31 -16.83
CA ALA A 163 65.09 -3.84 -18.15
C ALA A 163 64.15 -4.85 -18.84
N LYS A 164 63.80 -4.75 -20.13
CA LYS A 164 64.71 -4.82 -21.29
C LYS A 164 63.93 -4.57 -22.61
N LYS A 165 64.64 -3.99 -23.59
CA LYS A 165 64.39 -3.83 -25.04
C LYS A 165 63.39 -4.80 -25.72
N GLN A 166 62.60 -4.29 -26.68
CA GLN A 166 62.69 -4.52 -28.16
C GLN A 166 61.37 -4.03 -28.80
N SER A 167 61.36 -2.95 -29.59
CA SER A 167 61.57 -2.88 -31.05
C SER A 167 60.41 -3.42 -31.91
N LEU A 168 60.08 -2.59 -32.93
CA LEU A 168 59.42 -2.86 -34.22
C LEU A 168 57.88 -2.86 -34.22
N ARG A 169 57.21 -1.86 -34.82
CA ARG A 169 57.04 -1.48 -36.25
C ARG A 169 55.93 -2.28 -36.98
N ILE A 170 54.96 -1.51 -37.52
CA ILE A 170 54.23 -1.68 -38.80
C ILE A 170 53.17 -2.81 -38.74
N ALA A 171 51.93 -2.66 -39.23
CA ALA A 171 51.40 -1.86 -40.34
C ALA A 171 50.07 -1.18 -39.99
#